data_AF-A0A949IQ67-F1
#
_entry.id   AF-A0A949IQ67-F1
#
_cell.length_a   1.000
_cell.length_b   1.000
_cell.length_c   1.000
_cell.angle_alpha   90.00
_cell.angle_beta   90.00
_cell.angle_gamma   90.00
#
_symmetry.space_group_name_H-M   'P 1'
#
loop_
_entity.id
_entity.type
_entity.pdbx_description
1 polymer ?
#
loop_
_entity_poly.entity_id
_entity_poly.type
_entity_poly.pdbx_seq_one_letter_code
_entity_poly.pdbx_strand_id
1 'polypeptide(L)'
;MTSPDSQERLKTEAKNIQTRISVLIKDRDPQARMLRALCIYAGLLTETLLEYEEPDVIMEQAFHRIADLLRTDPADNAEPDALMPFATVVDHDTELGRLLARATADKLPKGLDDLHEIAIALIINDVPLWEKDGFARDRMLRMMVECVIASLTFEMATQDFCDFLVEEFMTDNAHSTAEALVGLGAVAGYYFQDAQRQAKLPEGMDRELMNVMVREALSHGTPGTKNWGALAAANDVDDKKIPYYLKEIKPAVEEFFVLIGLDEPLGRAVAVAKAVGRMVAVISVEDVGQIHPSIAKSLAKTGMILGTHYKEHVIPA
;
A
#
# COMPACT_ATOMS: atom_id res chain seq x y z
N MET A 1 -28.15 -14.36 17.64
CA MET A 1 -28.99 -13.22 17.23
C MET A 1 -28.36 -11.97 17.81
N THR A 2 -27.98 -10.99 16.97
CA THR A 2 -27.49 -9.68 17.42
C THR A 2 -28.59 -8.92 18.15
N SER A 3 -28.28 -8.24 19.25
CA SER A 3 -29.27 -7.42 19.97
C SER A 3 -29.74 -6.24 19.09
N PRO A 4 -30.96 -5.70 19.32
CA PRO A 4 -31.43 -4.49 18.64
C PRO A 4 -30.42 -3.33 18.74
N ASP A 5 -29.82 -3.14 19.91
CA ASP A 5 -28.79 -2.12 20.17
C ASP A 5 -27.54 -2.32 19.30
N SER A 6 -27.14 -3.59 19.07
CA SER A 6 -26.01 -3.92 18.19
C SER A 6 -26.30 -3.56 16.74
N GLN A 7 -27.53 -3.82 16.25
CA GLN A 7 -27.93 -3.45 14.89
C GLN A 7 -28.02 -1.93 14.68
N GLU A 8 -28.47 -1.19 15.68
CA GLU A 8 -28.51 0.27 15.62
C GLU A 8 -27.09 0.87 15.59
N ARG A 9 -26.17 0.29 16.36
CA ARG A 9 -24.75 0.69 16.36
C ARG A 9 -24.08 0.44 15.02
N LEU A 10 -24.29 -0.72 14.39
CA LEU A 10 -23.79 -1.02 13.05
C LEU A 10 -24.28 0.01 12.01
N LYS A 11 -25.58 0.33 12.01
CA LYS A 11 -26.15 1.34 11.11
C LYS A 11 -25.57 2.72 11.34
N THR A 12 -25.30 3.07 12.59
CA THR A 12 -24.70 4.36 12.96
C THR A 12 -23.28 4.46 12.43
N GLU A 13 -22.45 3.44 12.64
CA GLU A 13 -21.07 3.45 12.17
C GLU A 13 -20.98 3.36 10.63
N ALA A 14 -21.87 2.61 9.97
CA ALA A 14 -21.95 2.62 8.50
C ALA A 14 -22.19 4.04 7.93
N LYS A 15 -23.12 4.80 8.54
CA LYS A 15 -23.37 6.21 8.16
C LYS A 15 -22.17 7.11 8.46
N ASN A 16 -21.49 6.89 9.59
CA ASN A 16 -20.28 7.63 9.94
C ASN A 16 -19.17 7.39 8.91
N ILE A 17 -18.97 6.14 8.48
CA ILE A 17 -18.01 5.78 7.43
C ILE A 17 -18.38 6.49 6.12
N GLN A 18 -19.62 6.37 5.64
CA GLN A 18 -20.05 7.06 4.40
C GLN A 18 -19.80 8.57 4.46
N THR A 19 -20.10 9.20 5.60
CA THR A 19 -19.89 10.63 5.80
C THR A 19 -18.40 10.98 5.72
N ARG A 20 -17.54 10.18 6.36
CA ARG A 20 -16.09 10.37 6.32
C ARG A 20 -15.53 10.18 4.91
N ILE A 21 -15.95 9.14 4.20
CA ILE A 21 -15.55 8.89 2.81
C ILE A 21 -15.95 10.09 1.93
N SER A 22 -17.18 10.59 2.08
CA SER A 22 -17.64 11.77 1.35
C SER A 22 -16.83 13.04 1.63
N VAL A 23 -16.24 13.18 2.83
CA VAL A 23 -15.37 14.30 3.19
C VAL A 23 -13.95 14.12 2.63
N LEU A 24 -13.46 12.88 2.55
CA LEU A 24 -12.15 12.54 2.00
C LEU A 24 -12.12 12.74 0.48
N ILE A 25 -13.20 12.35 -0.20
CA ILE A 25 -13.32 12.44 -1.66
C ILE A 25 -13.79 13.84 -2.05
N LYS A 26 -12.87 14.67 -2.53
CA LYS A 26 -13.12 16.06 -2.97
C LYS A 26 -13.19 16.23 -4.49
N ASP A 27 -13.03 15.13 -5.21
CA ASP A 27 -12.98 15.09 -6.67
C ASP A 27 -14.29 15.59 -7.27
N ARG A 28 -14.20 16.38 -8.34
CA ARG A 28 -15.38 16.90 -9.07
C ARG A 28 -15.87 15.94 -10.13
N ASP A 29 -14.95 15.15 -10.67
CA ASP A 29 -15.23 14.16 -11.71
C ASP A 29 -15.91 12.92 -11.10
N PRO A 30 -17.11 12.52 -11.57
CA PRO A 30 -17.83 11.38 -11.02
C PRO A 30 -17.05 10.07 -11.08
N GLN A 31 -16.29 9.85 -12.15
CA GLN A 31 -15.48 8.64 -12.30
C GLN A 31 -14.37 8.61 -11.25
N ALA A 32 -13.58 9.68 -11.12
CA ALA A 32 -12.55 9.79 -10.09
C ALA A 32 -13.09 9.58 -8.67
N ARG A 33 -14.28 10.11 -8.36
CA ARG A 33 -14.94 9.88 -7.06
C ARG A 33 -15.28 8.41 -6.82
N MET A 34 -15.85 7.75 -7.81
CA MET A 34 -16.20 6.32 -7.74
C MET A 34 -14.95 5.46 -7.60
N LEU A 35 -13.91 5.69 -8.42
CA LEU A 35 -12.63 4.97 -8.35
C LEU A 35 -12.02 5.07 -6.95
N ARG A 36 -12.00 6.29 -6.40
CA ARG A 36 -11.47 6.56 -5.07
C ARG A 36 -12.28 5.90 -3.96
N ALA A 37 -13.60 5.93 -4.05
CA ALA A 37 -14.47 5.25 -3.10
C ALA A 37 -14.24 3.73 -3.11
N LEU A 38 -14.09 3.13 -4.30
CA LEU A 38 -13.79 1.70 -4.45
C LEU A 38 -12.42 1.34 -3.87
N CYS A 39 -11.39 2.18 -4.03
CA CYS A 39 -10.09 1.97 -3.37
C CYS A 39 -10.19 2.06 -1.84
N ILE A 40 -10.98 3.01 -1.31
CA ILE A 40 -11.21 3.11 0.13
C ILE A 40 -11.96 1.89 0.67
N TYR A 41 -12.97 1.38 -0.06
CA TYR A 41 -13.66 0.14 0.31
C TYR A 41 -12.72 -1.07 0.25
N ALA A 42 -11.85 -1.14 -0.75
CA ALA A 42 -10.81 -2.16 -0.82
C ALA A 42 -9.88 -2.09 0.41
N GLY A 43 -9.54 -0.88 0.87
CA GLY A 43 -8.82 -0.68 2.12
C GLY A 43 -9.56 -1.17 3.36
N LEU A 44 -10.87 -0.94 3.47
CA LEU A 44 -11.68 -1.48 4.57
C LEU A 44 -11.64 -3.01 4.58
N LEU A 45 -11.84 -3.64 3.42
CA LEU A 45 -11.78 -5.10 3.29
C LEU A 45 -10.38 -5.63 3.60
N THR A 46 -9.33 -5.01 3.06
CA THR A 46 -7.93 -5.39 3.32
C THR A 46 -7.67 -5.45 4.82
N GLU A 47 -8.06 -4.42 5.58
CA GLU A 47 -7.81 -4.41 7.03
C GLU A 47 -8.51 -5.56 7.75
N THR A 48 -9.72 -5.93 7.33
CA THR A 48 -10.42 -7.09 7.90
C THR A 48 -9.77 -8.42 7.50
N LEU A 49 -9.22 -8.49 6.27
CA LEU A 49 -8.62 -9.71 5.75
C LEU A 49 -7.30 -10.06 6.45
N LEU A 50 -6.53 -9.05 6.86
CA LEU A 50 -5.26 -9.22 7.58
C LEU A 50 -5.42 -9.87 8.97
N GLU A 51 -6.63 -10.01 9.51
CA GLU A 51 -6.87 -10.72 10.77
C GLU A 51 -6.92 -12.25 10.59
N TYR A 52 -7.15 -12.75 9.38
CA TYR A 52 -7.30 -14.17 9.11
C TYR A 52 -5.98 -14.83 8.71
N GLU A 53 -5.80 -16.10 9.10
CA GLU A 53 -4.64 -16.91 8.71
C GLU A 53 -4.61 -17.21 7.20
N GLU A 54 -5.78 -17.40 6.59
CA GLU A 54 -5.98 -17.65 5.16
C GLU A 54 -6.77 -16.47 4.53
N PRO A 55 -6.13 -15.30 4.33
CA PRO A 55 -6.82 -14.09 3.85
C PRO A 55 -7.37 -14.25 2.43
N ASP A 56 -6.76 -15.11 1.61
CA ASP A 56 -7.19 -15.45 0.26
C ASP A 56 -8.55 -16.16 0.23
N VAL A 57 -8.75 -17.16 1.10
CA VAL A 57 -10.01 -17.91 1.20
C VAL A 57 -11.15 -16.99 1.64
N ILE A 58 -10.91 -16.12 2.62
CA ILE A 58 -11.92 -15.18 3.10
C ILE A 58 -12.20 -14.10 2.06
N MET A 59 -11.19 -13.64 1.34
CA MET A 59 -11.33 -12.70 0.23
C MET A 59 -12.23 -13.29 -0.86
N GLU A 60 -12.00 -14.54 -1.30
CA GLU A 60 -12.83 -15.21 -2.29
C GLU A 60 -14.29 -15.31 -1.82
N GLN A 61 -14.53 -15.71 -0.57
CA GLN A 61 -15.89 -15.78 -0.01
C GLN A 61 -16.58 -14.42 0.02
N ALA A 62 -15.86 -13.37 0.43
CA ALA A 62 -16.39 -12.01 0.46
C ALA A 62 -16.78 -11.53 -0.95
N PHE A 63 -15.93 -11.76 -1.95
CA PHE A 63 -16.22 -11.35 -3.32
C PHE A 63 -17.29 -12.21 -3.98
N HIS A 64 -17.37 -13.51 -3.72
CA HIS A 64 -18.49 -14.34 -4.14
C HIS A 64 -19.81 -13.82 -3.58
N ARG A 65 -19.84 -13.46 -2.29
CA ARG A 65 -21.04 -12.87 -1.67
C ARG A 65 -21.39 -11.52 -2.28
N ILE A 66 -20.41 -10.65 -2.51
CA ILE A 66 -20.64 -9.35 -3.15
C ILE A 66 -21.18 -9.56 -4.58
N ALA A 67 -20.58 -10.47 -5.35
CA ALA A 67 -21.00 -10.82 -6.71
C ALA A 67 -22.45 -11.33 -6.74
N ASP A 68 -22.83 -12.22 -5.82
CA ASP A 68 -24.19 -12.75 -5.69
C ASP A 68 -25.21 -11.64 -5.37
N LEU A 69 -24.89 -10.78 -4.40
CA LEU A 69 -25.75 -9.67 -4.00
C LEU A 69 -25.89 -8.63 -5.11
N LEU A 70 -24.81 -8.40 -5.85
CA LEU A 70 -24.77 -7.54 -7.03
C LEU A 70 -25.25 -8.24 -8.29
N ARG A 71 -25.55 -9.54 -8.29
CA ARG A 71 -25.94 -10.34 -9.47
C ARG A 71 -25.06 -10.07 -10.69
N THR A 72 -23.75 -10.03 -10.48
CA THR A 72 -22.75 -9.83 -11.54
C THR A 72 -21.46 -10.52 -11.16
N ASP A 73 -20.76 -11.02 -12.16
CA ASP A 73 -19.39 -11.50 -12.02
C ASP A 73 -18.39 -10.37 -12.35
N PRO A 74 -17.16 -10.42 -11.82
CA PRO A 74 -16.10 -9.50 -12.23
C PRO A 74 -15.78 -9.70 -13.72
N ALA A 75 -15.43 -8.61 -14.42
CA ALA A 75 -15.08 -8.70 -15.83
C ALA A 75 -13.83 -9.57 -16.09
N ASP A 76 -13.94 -10.51 -17.05
CA ASP A 76 -12.91 -11.52 -17.34
C ASP A 76 -11.78 -11.07 -18.31
N ASN A 77 -11.91 -9.93 -19.02
CA ASN A 77 -11.06 -9.62 -20.19
C ASN A 77 -10.74 -8.12 -20.41
N ALA A 78 -10.79 -7.27 -19.39
CA ALA A 78 -10.30 -5.89 -19.55
C ALA A 78 -8.80 -5.87 -19.26
N GLU A 79 -7.99 -5.24 -20.13
CA GLU A 79 -6.59 -4.97 -19.79
C GLU A 79 -6.55 -4.16 -18.47
N PRO A 80 -5.85 -4.65 -17.42
CA PRO A 80 -5.80 -4.02 -16.10
C PRO A 80 -5.46 -2.52 -16.16
N ASP A 81 -4.60 -2.16 -17.11
CA ASP A 81 -4.03 -0.82 -17.28
C ASP A 81 -5.06 0.26 -17.65
N ALA A 82 -6.23 -0.10 -18.18
CA ALA A 82 -7.26 0.87 -18.55
C ALA A 82 -8.21 1.23 -17.38
N LEU A 83 -8.20 0.44 -16.30
CA LEU A 83 -9.17 0.55 -15.21
C LEU A 83 -8.55 0.94 -13.87
N MET A 84 -7.31 0.52 -13.61
CA MET A 84 -6.66 0.72 -12.31
C MET A 84 -6.01 2.10 -12.20
N PRO A 85 -6.18 2.82 -11.08
CA PRO A 85 -5.32 3.95 -10.76
C PRO A 85 -3.85 3.52 -10.64
N PHE A 86 -2.92 4.47 -10.73
CA PHE A 86 -1.51 4.19 -10.44
C PHE A 86 -1.34 3.57 -9.04
N ALA A 87 -0.38 2.66 -8.89
CA ALA A 87 -0.13 1.97 -7.61
C ALA A 87 0.04 2.92 -6.41
N THR A 88 0.62 4.11 -6.61
CA THR A 88 0.77 5.14 -5.57
C THR A 88 -0.57 5.71 -5.09
N VAL A 89 -1.57 5.76 -5.98
CA VAL A 89 -2.95 6.17 -5.67
C VAL A 89 -3.70 5.03 -4.98
N VAL A 90 -3.52 3.79 -5.48
CA VAL A 90 -4.10 2.60 -4.84
C VAL A 90 -3.65 2.50 -3.38
N ASP A 91 -2.34 2.52 -3.10
CA ASP A 91 -1.81 2.52 -1.72
C ASP A 91 -2.35 3.69 -0.90
N HIS A 92 -2.42 4.90 -1.47
CA HIS A 92 -2.92 6.07 -0.75
C HIS A 92 -4.36 5.89 -0.28
N ASP A 93 -5.25 5.52 -1.19
CA ASP A 93 -6.68 5.46 -0.90
C ASP A 93 -7.06 4.18 -0.15
N THR A 94 -6.37 3.05 -0.37
CA THR A 94 -6.57 1.85 0.46
C THR A 94 -6.09 2.08 1.88
N GLU A 95 -4.98 2.78 2.10
CA GLU A 95 -4.53 3.12 3.46
C GLU A 95 -5.52 4.04 4.19
N LEU A 96 -6.17 4.97 3.48
CA LEU A 96 -7.29 5.74 4.07
C LEU A 96 -8.43 4.83 4.53
N GLY A 97 -8.76 3.80 3.72
CA GLY A 97 -9.70 2.76 4.11
C GLY A 97 -9.26 2.00 5.35
N ARG A 98 -8.02 1.52 5.39
CA ARG A 98 -7.47 0.78 6.54
C ARG A 98 -7.46 1.59 7.83
N LEU A 99 -7.09 2.88 7.75
CA LEU A 99 -7.16 3.79 8.91
C LEU A 99 -8.60 4.00 9.40
N LEU A 100 -9.57 4.10 8.48
CA LEU A 100 -10.98 4.17 8.83
C LEU A 100 -11.48 2.87 9.46
N ALA A 101 -10.98 1.72 9.00
CA ALA A 101 -11.29 0.41 9.53
C ALA A 101 -10.85 0.29 10.98
N ARG A 102 -9.56 0.50 11.28
CA ARG A 102 -9.01 0.48 12.65
C ARG A 102 -9.78 1.41 13.58
N ALA A 103 -10.00 2.65 13.16
CA ALA A 103 -10.69 3.65 13.98
C ALA A 103 -12.19 3.37 14.19
N THR A 104 -12.78 2.44 13.44
CA THR A 104 -14.18 2.03 13.57
C THR A 104 -14.30 0.70 14.33
N ALA A 105 -13.37 -0.24 14.12
CA ALA A 105 -13.38 -1.55 14.75
C ALA A 105 -13.50 -1.47 16.28
N ASP A 106 -12.73 -0.58 16.94
CA ASP A 106 -12.79 -0.36 18.39
C ASP A 106 -14.18 0.05 18.91
N LYS A 107 -15.03 0.56 18.02
CA LYS A 107 -16.39 0.99 18.34
C LYS A 107 -17.43 -0.07 18.00
N LEU A 108 -17.06 -1.22 17.47
CA LEU A 108 -18.00 -2.26 17.08
C LEU A 108 -18.00 -3.41 18.09
N PRO A 109 -19.17 -4.02 18.38
CA PRO A 109 -19.26 -5.15 19.32
C PRO A 109 -18.34 -6.32 18.99
N LYS A 110 -18.13 -6.62 17.70
CA LYS A 110 -17.24 -7.68 17.23
C LYS A 110 -16.02 -7.17 16.46
N GLY A 111 -15.62 -5.92 16.65
CA GLY A 111 -14.42 -5.40 16.01
C GLY A 111 -14.48 -5.43 14.48
N LEU A 112 -13.48 -6.06 13.88
CA LEU A 112 -13.30 -6.15 12.42
C LEU A 112 -14.32 -7.08 11.74
N ASP A 113 -14.85 -8.11 12.41
CA ASP A 113 -15.92 -8.96 11.85
C ASP A 113 -17.17 -8.13 11.51
N ASP A 114 -17.60 -7.28 12.45
CA ASP A 114 -18.73 -6.38 12.27
C ASP A 114 -18.43 -5.32 11.19
N LEU A 115 -17.16 -4.91 11.07
CA LEU A 115 -16.72 -3.97 10.04
C LEU A 115 -16.75 -4.61 8.64
N HIS A 116 -16.37 -5.88 8.52
CA HIS A 116 -16.39 -6.62 7.26
C HIS A 116 -17.80 -6.63 6.67
N GLU A 117 -18.80 -6.90 7.51
CA GLU A 117 -20.21 -6.82 7.14
C GLU A 117 -20.65 -5.40 6.73
N ILE A 118 -20.16 -4.38 7.44
CA ILE A 118 -20.42 -2.98 7.06
C ILE A 118 -19.79 -2.67 5.70
N ALA A 119 -18.55 -3.07 5.44
CA ALA A 119 -17.87 -2.81 4.18
C ALA A 119 -18.65 -3.41 2.99
N ILE A 120 -19.06 -4.68 3.10
CA ILE A 120 -19.92 -5.33 2.10
C ILE A 120 -21.24 -4.56 1.91
N ALA A 121 -21.89 -4.16 3.01
CA ALA A 121 -23.16 -3.42 2.95
C ALA A 121 -23.02 -2.04 2.26
N LEU A 122 -21.89 -1.36 2.45
CA LEU A 122 -21.60 -0.09 1.78
C LEU A 122 -21.40 -0.30 0.27
N ILE A 123 -20.62 -1.31 -0.11
CA ILE A 123 -20.36 -1.67 -1.51
C ILE A 123 -21.66 -1.96 -2.25
N ILE A 124 -22.51 -2.85 -1.72
CA ILE A 124 -23.76 -3.24 -2.37
C ILE A 124 -24.80 -2.10 -2.41
N ASN A 125 -24.65 -1.09 -1.56
CA ASN A 125 -25.50 0.10 -1.56
C ASN A 125 -25.07 1.11 -2.65
N ASP A 126 -23.76 1.34 -2.78
CA ASP A 126 -23.24 2.42 -3.63
C ASP A 126 -23.05 1.99 -5.09
N VAL A 127 -22.68 0.74 -5.34
CA VAL A 127 -22.48 0.20 -6.71
C VAL A 127 -23.73 0.35 -7.60
N PRO A 128 -24.96 0.03 -7.16
CA PRO A 128 -26.17 0.25 -7.97
C PRO A 128 -26.48 1.73 -8.23
N LEU A 129 -25.94 2.66 -7.44
CA LEU A 129 -26.09 4.10 -7.69
C LEU A 129 -25.15 4.53 -8.82
N TRP A 130 -23.89 4.12 -8.75
CA TRP A 130 -22.90 4.40 -9.81
C TRP A 130 -23.27 3.75 -11.15
N GLU A 131 -23.92 2.59 -11.12
CA GLU A 131 -24.44 1.98 -12.35
C GLU A 131 -25.48 2.87 -13.06
N LYS A 132 -26.35 3.55 -12.30
CA LYS A 132 -27.31 4.51 -12.88
C LYS A 132 -26.62 5.73 -13.48
N ASP A 133 -25.42 6.05 -12.99
CA ASP A 133 -24.57 7.11 -13.52
C ASP A 133 -23.75 6.64 -14.75
N GLY A 134 -23.89 5.39 -15.17
CA GLY A 134 -23.32 4.83 -16.40
C GLY A 134 -22.06 3.97 -16.20
N PHE A 135 -21.68 3.67 -14.96
CA PHE A 135 -20.51 2.83 -14.67
C PHE A 135 -20.89 1.34 -14.67
N ALA A 136 -20.13 0.51 -15.40
CA ALA A 136 -20.45 -0.92 -15.54
C ALA A 136 -20.14 -1.71 -14.25
N ARG A 137 -21.12 -2.50 -13.78
CA ARG A 137 -21.07 -3.20 -12.49
C ARG A 137 -19.94 -4.24 -12.40
N ASP A 138 -19.80 -5.04 -13.45
CA ASP A 138 -18.75 -6.03 -13.65
C ASP A 138 -17.33 -5.42 -13.59
N ARG A 139 -17.15 -4.22 -14.17
CA ARG A 139 -15.89 -3.48 -14.13
C ARG A 139 -15.58 -2.90 -12.76
N MET A 140 -16.59 -2.34 -12.08
CA MET A 140 -16.42 -1.87 -10.70
C MET A 140 -16.04 -3.01 -9.75
N LEU A 141 -16.69 -4.17 -9.91
CA LEU A 141 -16.38 -5.37 -9.13
C LEU A 141 -14.97 -5.87 -9.41
N ARG A 142 -14.56 -5.98 -10.70
CA ARG A 142 -13.19 -6.34 -11.08
C ARG A 142 -12.16 -5.41 -10.44
N MET A 143 -12.36 -4.10 -10.56
CA MET A 143 -11.42 -3.13 -10.01
C MET A 143 -11.32 -3.23 -8.48
N MET A 144 -12.43 -3.48 -7.78
CA MET A 144 -12.40 -3.67 -6.35
C MET A 144 -11.60 -4.91 -5.94
N VAL A 145 -11.74 -6.02 -6.67
CA VAL A 145 -10.93 -7.24 -6.48
C VAL A 145 -9.45 -6.91 -6.64
N GLU A 146 -9.08 -6.27 -7.74
CA GLU A 146 -7.68 -5.89 -8.02
C GLU A 146 -7.12 -4.93 -6.96
N CYS A 147 -7.90 -3.96 -6.49
CA CYS A 147 -7.46 -3.05 -5.43
C CYS A 147 -7.25 -3.78 -4.09
N VAL A 148 -8.07 -4.78 -3.75
CA VAL A 148 -7.87 -5.58 -2.53
C VAL A 148 -6.62 -6.44 -2.66
N ILE A 149 -6.43 -7.12 -3.79
CA ILE A 149 -5.25 -7.95 -4.06
C ILE A 149 -3.98 -7.10 -4.00
N ALA A 150 -3.96 -5.94 -4.67
CA ALA A 150 -2.82 -5.03 -4.65
C ALA A 150 -2.52 -4.52 -3.23
N SER A 151 -3.56 -4.15 -2.48
CA SER A 151 -3.41 -3.67 -1.10
C SER A 151 -2.90 -4.75 -0.16
N LEU A 152 -3.41 -5.98 -0.23
CA LEU A 152 -2.88 -7.14 0.52
C LEU A 152 -1.43 -7.43 0.15
N THR A 153 -1.14 -7.45 -1.15
CA THR A 153 0.21 -7.65 -1.69
C THR A 153 1.20 -6.63 -1.12
N PHE A 154 0.83 -5.35 -1.08
CA PHE A 154 1.69 -4.31 -0.52
C PHE A 154 1.95 -4.54 0.97
N GLU A 155 0.96 -4.98 1.75
CA GLU A 155 1.13 -5.25 3.18
C GLU A 155 2.00 -6.47 3.47
N MET A 156 1.77 -7.57 2.75
CA MET A 156 2.57 -8.79 2.89
C MET A 156 4.02 -8.53 2.50
N ALA A 157 4.25 -7.90 1.34
CA ALA A 157 5.58 -7.52 0.88
C ALA A 157 6.29 -6.61 1.90
N THR A 158 5.56 -5.65 2.47
CA THR A 158 6.12 -4.73 3.47
C THR A 158 6.63 -5.48 4.70
N GLN A 159 5.89 -6.46 5.19
CA GLN A 159 6.30 -7.29 6.33
C GLN A 159 7.50 -8.16 5.97
N ASP A 160 7.40 -8.96 4.90
CA ASP A 160 8.46 -9.91 4.51
C ASP A 160 9.78 -9.20 4.21
N PHE A 161 9.76 -8.02 3.59
CA PHE A 161 10.98 -7.25 3.31
C PHE A 161 11.59 -6.64 4.57
N CYS A 162 10.77 -6.24 5.54
CA CYS A 162 11.25 -5.79 6.84
C CYS A 162 11.92 -6.94 7.59
N ASP A 163 11.28 -8.10 7.63
CA ASP A 163 11.78 -9.30 8.32
C ASP A 163 13.09 -9.78 7.67
N PHE A 164 13.14 -9.90 6.34
CA PHE A 164 14.37 -10.20 5.61
C PHE A 164 15.53 -9.24 5.94
N LEU A 165 15.26 -7.93 6.02
CA LEU A 165 16.31 -6.97 6.35
C LEU A 165 16.82 -7.11 7.77
N VAL A 166 15.92 -7.36 8.74
CA VAL A 166 16.30 -7.48 10.15
C VAL A 166 17.05 -8.78 10.39
N GLU A 167 16.55 -9.89 9.86
CA GLU A 167 17.06 -11.23 10.12
C GLU A 167 18.29 -11.55 9.26
N GLU A 168 18.23 -11.34 7.95
CA GLU A 168 19.32 -11.75 7.06
C GLU A 168 20.33 -10.61 6.83
N PHE A 169 19.86 -9.43 6.43
CA PHE A 169 20.76 -8.37 6.00
C PHE A 169 21.52 -7.72 7.19
N MET A 170 20.81 -7.40 8.27
CA MET A 170 21.40 -6.73 9.43
C MET A 170 22.04 -7.71 10.41
N THR A 171 21.37 -8.83 10.72
CA THR A 171 21.86 -9.76 11.74
C THR A 171 22.90 -10.72 11.17
N ASP A 172 22.58 -11.46 10.10
CA ASP A 172 23.50 -12.47 9.56
C ASP A 172 24.69 -11.86 8.79
N ASN A 173 24.43 -10.84 7.96
CA ASN A 173 25.48 -10.18 7.18
C ASN A 173 26.15 -8.99 7.90
N ALA A 174 25.72 -8.71 9.15
CA ALA A 174 26.28 -7.66 10.01
C ALA A 174 26.28 -6.24 9.40
N HIS A 175 25.32 -5.93 8.52
CA HIS A 175 25.13 -4.58 8.01
C HIS A 175 24.50 -3.67 9.06
N SER A 176 24.86 -2.38 9.02
CA SER A 176 24.23 -1.41 9.91
C SER A 176 22.80 -1.06 9.49
N THR A 177 21.98 -0.57 10.41
CA THR A 177 20.64 -0.04 10.13
C THR A 177 20.64 1.08 9.08
N ALA A 178 21.69 1.89 9.04
CA ALA A 178 21.83 2.93 8.02
C ALA A 178 22.01 2.33 6.62
N GLU A 179 22.80 1.26 6.50
CA GLU A 179 23.02 0.55 5.24
C GLU A 179 21.75 -0.18 4.78
N ALA A 180 20.99 -0.78 5.71
CA ALA A 180 19.71 -1.41 5.41
C ALA A 180 18.70 -0.41 4.82
N LEU A 181 18.57 0.78 5.42
CA LEU A 181 17.68 1.83 4.90
C LEU A 181 18.10 2.35 3.52
N VAL A 182 19.40 2.63 3.34
CA VAL A 182 19.91 3.12 2.06
C VAL A 182 19.74 2.04 0.98
N GLY A 183 20.05 0.78 1.30
CA GLY A 183 19.95 -0.35 0.40
C GLY A 183 18.51 -0.61 -0.05
N LEU A 184 17.56 -0.71 0.89
CA LEU A 184 16.16 -0.91 0.55
C LEU A 184 15.56 0.30 -0.19
N GLY A 185 15.94 1.52 0.22
CA GLY A 185 15.62 2.74 -0.52
C GLY A 185 16.10 2.66 -1.97
N ALA A 186 17.32 2.18 -2.19
CA ALA A 186 17.87 2.00 -3.53
C ALA A 186 17.10 0.97 -4.35
N VAL A 187 16.62 -0.12 -3.75
CA VAL A 187 15.74 -1.09 -4.44
C VAL A 187 14.42 -0.44 -4.86
N ALA A 188 13.80 0.39 -4.01
CA ALA A 188 12.59 1.15 -4.40
C ALA A 188 12.88 2.10 -5.58
N GLY A 189 14.01 2.82 -5.51
CA GLY A 189 14.46 3.72 -6.58
C GLY A 189 14.76 2.99 -7.89
N TYR A 190 15.31 1.77 -7.82
CA TYR A 190 15.58 0.91 -8.96
C TYR A 190 14.28 0.55 -9.70
N TYR A 191 13.28 0.01 -8.99
CA TYR A 191 12.00 -0.35 -9.60
C TYR A 191 11.23 0.88 -10.11
N PHE A 192 11.36 2.03 -9.43
CA PHE A 192 10.77 3.27 -9.92
C PHE A 192 11.40 3.74 -11.25
N GLN A 193 12.72 3.63 -11.36
CA GLN A 193 13.42 3.94 -12.61
C GLN A 193 13.05 2.96 -13.72
N ASP A 194 12.79 1.70 -13.41
CA ASP A 194 12.28 0.72 -14.36
C ASP A 194 10.85 1.09 -14.83
N ALA A 195 9.96 1.47 -13.91
CA ALA A 195 8.62 1.98 -14.24
C ALA A 195 8.68 3.18 -15.20
N GLN A 196 9.60 4.11 -14.98
CA GLN A 196 9.82 5.27 -15.86
C GLN A 196 10.35 4.89 -17.25
N ARG A 197 11.05 3.76 -17.40
CA ARG A 197 11.53 3.27 -18.70
C ARG A 197 10.42 2.57 -19.48
N GLN A 198 9.53 1.88 -18.78
CA GLN A 198 8.45 1.12 -19.39
C GLN A 198 7.25 1.99 -19.75
N ALA A 199 6.96 3.04 -18.96
CA ALA A 199 5.82 3.92 -19.18
C ALA A 199 6.15 5.41 -18.92
N LYS A 200 5.40 6.29 -19.60
CA LYS A 200 5.45 7.73 -19.32
C LYS A 200 4.62 8.02 -18.07
N LEU A 201 5.29 8.10 -16.92
CA LEU A 201 4.65 8.46 -15.66
C LEU A 201 4.29 9.96 -15.61
N PRO A 202 3.23 10.34 -14.87
CA PRO A 202 2.92 11.74 -14.57
C PRO A 202 4.08 12.47 -13.87
N GLU A 203 4.14 13.80 -14.06
CA GLU A 203 5.10 14.64 -13.33
C GLU A 203 4.86 14.55 -11.81
N GLY A 204 5.94 14.50 -11.03
CA GLY A 204 5.88 14.43 -9.56
C GLY A 204 5.62 13.03 -9.00
N MET A 205 5.65 11.98 -9.82
CA MET A 205 5.46 10.60 -9.33
C MET A 205 6.55 10.15 -8.35
N ASP A 206 7.76 10.70 -8.45
CA ASP A 206 8.85 10.53 -7.48
C ASP A 206 8.45 11.04 -6.08
N ARG A 207 7.73 12.17 -6.03
CA ARG A 207 7.19 12.72 -4.80
C ARG A 207 6.07 11.84 -4.25
N GLU A 208 5.20 11.30 -5.12
CA GLU A 208 4.13 10.41 -4.67
C GLU A 208 4.66 9.07 -4.15
N LEU A 209 5.72 8.53 -4.74
CA LEU A 209 6.44 7.38 -4.19
C LEU A 209 7.07 7.69 -2.83
N MET A 210 7.69 8.86 -2.68
CA MET A 210 8.20 9.31 -1.38
C MET A 210 7.08 9.48 -0.35
N ASN A 211 5.88 9.91 -0.78
CA ASN A 211 4.72 10.01 0.09
C ASN A 211 4.25 8.63 0.58
N VAL A 212 4.48 7.53 -0.15
CA VAL A 212 4.26 6.16 0.35
C VAL A 212 5.12 5.92 1.59
N MET A 213 6.44 6.15 1.48
CA MET A 213 7.39 6.00 2.61
C MET A 213 6.97 6.86 3.81
N VAL A 214 6.58 8.11 3.54
CA VAL A 214 6.15 9.07 4.56
C VAL A 214 4.89 8.59 5.28
N ARG A 215 3.86 8.18 4.53
CA ARG A 215 2.59 7.72 5.09
C ARG A 215 2.81 6.50 5.98
N GLU A 216 3.58 5.54 5.50
CA GLU A 216 3.88 4.32 6.23
C GLU A 216 4.70 4.61 7.51
N ALA A 217 5.75 5.43 7.43
CA ALA A 217 6.51 5.79 8.63
C ALA A 217 5.64 6.51 9.69
N LEU A 218 4.72 7.37 9.24
CA LEU A 218 3.82 8.12 10.12
C LEU A 218 2.71 7.24 10.73
N SER A 219 2.19 6.25 10.00
CA SER A 219 1.18 5.33 10.52
C SER A 219 1.73 4.49 11.67
N HIS A 220 3.04 4.24 11.66
CA HIS A 220 3.80 3.58 12.74
C HIS A 220 4.46 4.55 13.74
N GLY A 221 3.98 5.80 13.83
CA GLY A 221 4.33 6.70 14.93
C GLY A 221 5.63 7.49 14.77
N THR A 222 6.29 7.46 13.61
CA THR A 222 7.54 8.23 13.39
C THR A 222 7.31 9.74 13.55
N PRO A 223 7.99 10.43 14.49
CA PRO A 223 7.76 11.86 14.73
C PRO A 223 8.36 12.73 13.61
N GLY A 224 7.83 13.95 13.42
CA GLY A 224 8.44 14.99 12.59
C GLY A 224 7.73 15.30 11.27
N THR A 225 8.46 15.85 10.30
CA THR A 225 7.87 16.43 9.08
C THR A 225 7.23 15.39 8.17
N LYS A 226 6.13 15.79 7.52
CA LYS A 226 5.46 15.07 6.42
C LYS A 226 6.07 15.39 5.06
N ASN A 227 6.90 16.43 4.96
CA ASN A 227 7.51 16.84 3.70
C ASN A 227 8.96 16.36 3.62
N TRP A 228 9.16 15.09 3.25
CA TRP A 228 10.50 14.53 3.07
C TRP A 228 11.17 15.07 1.80
N GLY A 229 10.38 15.56 0.84
CA GLY A 229 10.88 16.24 -0.35
C GLY A 229 11.77 17.45 -0.01
N ALA A 230 11.49 18.14 1.10
CA ALA A 230 12.30 19.27 1.57
C ALA A 230 13.55 18.88 2.40
N LEU A 231 13.72 17.61 2.76
CA LEU A 231 14.90 17.17 3.51
C LEU A 231 16.15 17.18 2.63
N ALA A 232 17.29 17.57 3.18
CA ALA A 232 18.56 17.34 2.52
C ALA A 232 18.82 15.83 2.43
N ALA A 233 19.39 15.39 1.31
CA ALA A 233 19.96 14.06 1.21
C ALA A 233 21.12 13.92 2.23
N ALA A 234 21.33 12.71 2.71
CA ALA A 234 22.45 12.37 3.57
C ALA A 234 23.73 12.45 2.72
N ASN A 235 24.61 13.41 3.03
CA ASN A 235 25.81 13.70 2.23
C ASN A 235 26.97 12.71 2.47
N ASP A 236 26.81 11.81 3.44
CA ASP A 236 27.79 10.83 3.92
C ASP A 236 27.57 9.43 3.33
N VAL A 237 26.55 9.25 2.49
CA VAL A 237 26.30 7.99 1.80
C VAL A 237 27.23 7.88 0.58
N ASP A 238 28.00 6.79 0.50
CA ASP A 238 28.87 6.51 -0.65
C ASP A 238 28.06 5.81 -1.76
N ASP A 239 27.79 6.54 -2.84
CA ASP A 239 27.12 6.05 -4.05
C ASP A 239 27.74 4.76 -4.61
N LYS A 240 29.04 4.52 -4.37
CA LYS A 240 29.75 3.32 -4.83
C LYS A 240 29.27 2.04 -4.15
N LYS A 241 28.57 2.13 -3.01
CA LYS A 241 27.99 0.96 -2.32
C LYS A 241 26.63 0.54 -2.87
N ILE A 242 25.96 1.39 -3.64
CA ILE A 242 24.61 1.11 -4.19
C ILE A 242 24.56 -0.17 -5.03
N PRO A 243 25.51 -0.43 -5.96
CA PRO A 243 25.52 -1.69 -6.72
C PRO A 243 25.65 -2.92 -5.81
N TYR A 244 26.36 -2.80 -4.69
CA TYR A 244 26.52 -3.87 -3.72
C TYR A 244 25.21 -4.14 -2.97
N TYR A 245 24.55 -3.10 -2.45
CA TYR A 245 23.26 -3.26 -1.76
C TYR A 245 22.17 -3.81 -2.68
N LEU A 246 22.11 -3.34 -3.93
CA LEU A 246 21.18 -3.89 -4.93
C LEU A 246 21.46 -5.38 -5.19
N LYS A 247 22.73 -5.79 -5.25
CA LYS A 247 23.10 -7.20 -5.47
C LYS A 247 22.68 -8.10 -4.32
N GLU A 248 22.64 -7.60 -3.09
CA GLU A 248 22.29 -8.41 -1.92
C GLU A 248 20.79 -8.41 -1.60
N ILE A 249 20.12 -7.26 -1.71
CA ILE A 249 18.72 -7.12 -1.30
C ILE A 249 17.77 -7.46 -2.46
N LYS A 250 18.07 -7.01 -3.68
CA LYS A 250 17.15 -7.14 -4.83
C LYS A 250 16.79 -8.61 -5.13
N PRO A 251 17.70 -9.60 -5.08
CA PRO A 251 17.35 -10.98 -5.43
C PRO A 251 16.22 -11.56 -4.58
N ALA A 252 16.27 -11.38 -3.26
CA ALA A 252 15.21 -11.85 -2.36
C ALA A 252 13.87 -11.12 -2.61
N VAL A 253 13.92 -9.81 -2.81
CA VAL A 253 12.74 -8.99 -3.16
C VAL A 253 12.14 -9.41 -4.50
N GLU A 254 12.98 -9.71 -5.49
CA GLU A 254 12.56 -10.19 -6.81
C GLU A 254 11.92 -11.57 -6.74
N GLU A 255 12.51 -12.50 -5.97
CA GLU A 255 11.95 -13.84 -5.74
C GLU A 255 10.55 -13.78 -5.15
N PHE A 256 10.34 -12.91 -4.15
CA PHE A 256 9.02 -12.65 -3.59
C PHE A 256 8.04 -12.17 -4.67
N PHE A 257 8.40 -11.14 -5.44
CA PHE A 257 7.50 -10.60 -6.48
C PHE A 257 7.16 -11.60 -7.57
N VAL A 258 8.10 -12.47 -7.97
CA VAL A 258 7.86 -13.56 -8.90
C VAL A 258 6.88 -14.57 -8.32
N LEU A 259 7.01 -14.91 -7.04
CA LEU A 259 6.13 -15.87 -6.37
C LEU A 259 4.68 -15.36 -6.30
N ILE A 260 4.49 -14.08 -5.99
CA ILE A 260 3.15 -13.48 -5.86
C ILE A 260 2.58 -12.93 -7.18
N GLY A 261 3.35 -12.97 -8.27
CA GLY A 261 2.92 -12.50 -9.59
C GLY A 261 2.74 -10.98 -9.72
N LEU A 262 3.44 -10.18 -8.90
CA LEU A 262 3.41 -8.72 -9.04
C LEU A 262 4.45 -8.31 -10.08
N ASP A 263 4.06 -8.17 -11.34
CA ASP A 263 4.98 -7.83 -12.44
C ASP A 263 5.12 -6.32 -12.72
N GLU A 264 4.12 -5.52 -12.31
CA GLU A 264 4.05 -4.09 -12.60
C GLU A 264 5.14 -3.31 -11.82
N PRO A 265 6.10 -2.64 -12.50
CA PRO A 265 7.25 -2.07 -11.82
C PRO A 265 6.93 -0.94 -10.84
N LEU A 266 5.89 -0.12 -11.07
CA LEU A 266 5.49 0.92 -10.12
C LEU A 266 4.91 0.29 -8.85
N GLY A 267 4.13 -0.79 -8.98
CA GLY A 267 3.61 -1.59 -7.88
C GLY A 267 4.74 -2.19 -7.05
N ARG A 268 5.76 -2.76 -7.70
CA ARG A 268 6.98 -3.22 -7.02
C ARG A 268 7.68 -2.08 -6.29
N ALA A 269 7.83 -0.92 -6.92
CA ALA A 269 8.43 0.26 -6.30
C ALA A 269 7.63 0.73 -5.08
N VAL A 270 6.29 0.74 -5.15
CA VAL A 270 5.39 1.11 -4.06
C VAL A 270 5.51 0.13 -2.89
N ALA A 271 5.49 -1.18 -3.15
CA ALA A 271 5.67 -2.21 -2.13
C ALA A 271 7.00 -2.04 -1.36
N VAL A 272 8.11 -1.85 -2.09
CA VAL A 272 9.42 -1.63 -1.46
C VAL A 272 9.47 -0.27 -0.74
N ALA A 273 8.91 0.80 -1.31
CA ALA A 273 8.85 2.10 -0.66
C ALA A 273 8.06 2.06 0.65
N LYS A 274 7.01 1.24 0.71
CA LYS A 274 6.25 1.00 1.92
C LYS A 274 7.10 0.28 2.97
N ALA A 275 7.80 -0.79 2.60
CA ALA A 275 8.81 -1.43 3.45
C ALA A 275 9.87 -0.45 3.98
N VAL A 276 10.36 0.48 3.15
CA VAL A 276 11.29 1.54 3.58
C VAL A 276 10.68 2.43 4.66
N GLY A 277 9.43 2.86 4.47
CA GLY A 277 8.71 3.65 5.46
C GLY A 277 8.52 2.92 6.79
N ARG A 278 8.18 1.63 6.75
CA ARG A 278 8.05 0.79 7.95
C ARG A 278 9.38 0.58 8.64
N MET A 279 10.46 0.31 7.89
CA MET A 279 11.82 0.23 8.45
C MET A 279 12.26 1.53 9.11
N VAL A 280 11.92 2.70 8.56
CA VAL A 280 12.20 3.98 9.22
C VAL A 280 11.54 4.04 10.60
N ALA A 281 10.30 3.56 10.75
CA ALA A 281 9.63 3.52 12.04
C ALA A 281 10.30 2.53 13.00
N VAL A 282 10.52 1.29 12.56
CA VAL A 282 11.14 0.21 13.34
C VAL A 282 12.46 0.67 13.96
N ILE A 283 13.35 1.27 13.18
CA ILE A 283 14.69 1.61 13.68
C ILE A 283 14.75 2.92 14.48
N SER A 284 13.71 3.77 14.43
CA SER A 284 13.78 5.15 14.96
C SER A 284 12.75 5.49 16.04
N VAL A 285 11.70 4.67 16.20
CA VAL A 285 10.60 4.93 17.17
C VAL A 285 10.67 4.05 18.40
N GLU A 286 11.22 2.84 18.31
CA GLU A 286 11.30 1.92 19.46
C GLU A 286 12.14 2.49 20.62
N ASP A 287 11.93 1.99 21.84
CA ASP A 287 12.60 2.45 23.09
C ASP A 287 14.15 2.41 23.02
N VAL A 288 14.71 1.77 21.99
CA VAL A 288 16.15 1.65 21.70
C VAL A 288 16.49 2.19 20.29
N GLY A 289 15.70 3.11 19.75
CA GLY A 289 15.85 3.67 18.40
C GLY A 289 17.30 3.96 18.05
N GLN A 290 17.84 3.20 17.10
CA GLN A 290 19.28 3.19 16.80
C GLN A 290 19.71 4.45 16.05
N ILE A 291 18.78 5.06 15.30
CA ILE A 291 19.02 6.23 14.48
C ILE A 291 17.94 7.28 14.75
N HIS A 292 18.35 8.54 14.88
CA HIS A 292 17.42 9.64 15.05
C HIS A 292 16.45 9.74 13.85
N PRO A 293 15.13 9.94 14.03
CA PRO A 293 14.15 9.92 12.95
C PRO A 293 14.48 10.83 11.76
N SER A 294 15.07 12.01 11.98
CA SER A 294 15.45 12.90 10.88
C SER A 294 16.55 12.30 9.97
N ILE A 295 17.48 11.54 10.56
CA ILE A 295 18.59 10.91 9.84
C ILE A 295 18.04 9.71 9.05
N ALA A 296 17.23 8.86 9.68
CA ALA A 296 16.58 7.73 9.02
C ALA A 296 15.80 8.16 7.77
N LYS A 297 15.04 9.26 7.87
CA LYS A 297 14.31 9.86 6.75
C LYS A 297 15.22 10.34 5.61
N SER A 298 16.32 11.01 5.94
CA SER A 298 17.30 11.45 4.94
C SER A 298 18.00 10.26 4.28
N LEU A 299 18.34 9.20 5.02
CA LEU A 299 18.95 7.99 4.47
C LEU A 299 18.01 7.26 3.51
N ALA A 300 16.74 7.05 3.89
CA ALA A 300 15.72 6.45 3.03
C ALA A 300 15.56 7.22 1.71
N LYS A 301 15.45 8.55 1.79
CA LYS A 301 15.39 9.43 0.61
C LYS A 301 16.64 9.31 -0.27
N THR A 302 17.81 9.27 0.36
CA THR A 302 19.09 9.20 -0.35
C THR A 302 19.21 7.88 -1.10
N GLY A 303 18.90 6.75 -0.45
CA GLY A 303 18.84 5.45 -1.09
C GLY A 303 17.95 5.47 -2.33
N MET A 304 16.72 5.99 -2.21
CA MET A 304 15.78 6.10 -3.34
C MET A 304 16.37 6.89 -4.51
N ILE A 305 16.92 8.08 -4.25
CA ILE A 305 17.53 8.92 -5.30
C ILE A 305 18.67 8.17 -5.98
N LEU A 306 19.58 7.59 -5.21
CA LEU A 306 20.74 6.89 -5.76
C LEU A 306 20.35 5.63 -6.55
N GLY A 307 19.34 4.91 -6.08
CA GLY A 307 18.73 3.78 -6.79
C GLY A 307 18.18 4.17 -8.16
N THR A 308 17.54 5.34 -8.29
CA THR A 308 17.05 5.81 -9.60
C THR A 308 18.17 6.12 -10.59
N HIS A 309 19.35 6.51 -10.09
CA HIS A 309 20.51 6.81 -10.92
C HIS A 309 21.30 5.56 -11.30
N TYR A 310 21.03 4.42 -10.66
CA TYR A 310 21.68 3.17 -10.99
C TYR A 310 21.30 2.71 -12.41
N LYS A 311 22.33 2.50 -13.23
CA LYS A 311 22.21 1.86 -14.52
C LYS A 311 22.90 0.52 -14.40
N GLU A 312 22.19 -0.56 -14.67
CA GLU A 312 22.82 -1.84 -14.96
C GLU A 312 23.72 -1.64 -16.19
N HIS A 313 24.99 -1.36 -15.95
CA HIS A 313 26.02 -1.38 -16.97
C HIS A 313 26.88 -2.60 -16.69
N VAL A 314 26.76 -3.55 -17.63
CA VAL A 314 27.64 -4.69 -17.91
C VAL A 314 28.87 -4.68 -17.03
N ILE A 315 28.82 -5.40 -15.91
CA ILE A 315 30.04 -5.86 -15.27
C ILE A 315 30.62 -6.87 -16.27
N PRO A 316 31.79 -6.63 -16.89
CA PRO A 316 32.46 -7.71 -17.60
C PRO A 316 32.71 -8.80 -16.58
N ALA A 317 32.29 -10.02 -16.91
CA ALA A 317 32.60 -11.22 -16.15
C ALA A 317 34.10 -11.31 -15.81
#